data_AF-A0A949FEX8-F1
#
_entry.id   AF-A0A949FEX8-F1
#
_cell.length_a   1.000
_cell.length_b   1.000
_cell.length_c   1.000
_cell.angle_alpha   90.00
_cell.angle_beta   90.00
_cell.angle_gamma   90.00
#
_symmetry.space_group_name_H-M   'P 1'
#
loop_
_entity.id
_entity.type
_entity.pdbx_description
1 polymer ?
#
loop_
_entity_poly.entity_id
_entity_poly.type
_entity_poly.pdbx_seq_one_letter_code
_entity_poly.pdbx_strand_id
1 'polypeptide(L)'
;PLPAGRGGGDSSSAPRRAAASAKQYMGSIENSPPSCLGGAGGGINISLEEILKLYEQSWIDDWYESDKQKQEYKKKGREILKEFYQKHKDNWPNAAYLEKGFNIKLRGTRKHENTKTQKHENTKTQKHENTKTQKHENIGTTAVGGEVYTVRGVIDRIDEEDGKLKIVDYKTGSPKDKLTFNEKEQLLIYQMAVSEIFRQEISSLAFYYLNNNSEVEFLGTDEELDKTKDKILNIIKDIKKGEFPAKPSQLCKFCDFYSICEFRKS
;
A
#
# COMPACT_ATOMS: atom_id res chain seq x y z
N PRO A 1 -7.62 1.05 -43.09
CA PRO A 1 -7.82 -0.39 -42.79
C PRO A 1 -6.51 -0.99 -42.23
N LEU A 2 -6.36 -0.98 -40.91
CA LEU A 2 -5.28 -1.68 -40.21
C LEU A 2 -5.74 -3.11 -39.90
N PRO A 3 -4.89 -4.13 -40.03
CA PRO A 3 -5.29 -5.50 -39.76
C PRO A 3 -5.52 -5.71 -38.25
N ALA A 4 -6.62 -6.38 -37.93
CA ALA A 4 -6.95 -6.84 -36.58
C ALA A 4 -5.91 -7.87 -36.11
N GLY A 5 -4.92 -7.40 -35.35
CA GLY A 5 -4.01 -8.28 -34.60
C GLY A 5 -4.75 -8.88 -33.41
N ARG A 6 -4.98 -10.19 -33.44
CA ARG A 6 -5.36 -10.98 -32.26
C ARG A 6 -4.19 -10.92 -31.27
N GLY A 7 -4.26 -10.03 -30.30
CA GLY A 7 -3.30 -9.99 -29.20
C GLY A 7 -3.53 -11.19 -28.30
N GLY A 8 -2.60 -12.15 -28.32
CA GLY A 8 -2.54 -13.21 -27.33
C GLY A 8 -2.40 -12.60 -25.94
N GLY A 9 -3.33 -12.92 -25.04
CA GLY A 9 -3.26 -12.53 -23.64
C GLY A 9 -2.02 -13.12 -23.00
N ASP A 10 -1.17 -12.27 -22.44
CA ASP A 10 0.03 -12.69 -21.73
C ASP A 10 -0.34 -13.29 -20.37
N SER A 11 0.01 -14.57 -20.20
CA SER A 11 -0.13 -15.38 -18.98
C SER A 11 0.52 -14.78 -17.73
N SER A 12 1.42 -13.80 -17.89
CA SER A 12 2.08 -13.09 -16.78
C SER A 12 1.16 -12.11 -16.04
N SER A 13 0.03 -11.74 -16.65
CA SER A 13 -0.89 -10.71 -16.16
C SER A 13 -2.05 -11.26 -15.32
N ALA A 14 -2.34 -12.55 -15.42
CA ALA A 14 -3.46 -13.20 -14.73
C ALA A 14 -3.40 -13.15 -13.19
N PRO A 15 -2.24 -13.30 -12.51
CA PRO A 15 -2.18 -13.23 -11.03
C PRO A 15 -2.41 -11.83 -10.46
N ARG A 16 -2.00 -10.78 -11.19
CA ARG A 16 -2.27 -9.38 -10.84
C ARG A 16 -3.75 -9.01 -11.03
N ARG A 17 -4.45 -9.72 -11.92
CA ARG A 17 -5.84 -9.46 -12.31
C ARG A 17 -6.87 -10.20 -11.45
N ALA A 18 -6.56 -11.42 -11.01
CA ALA A 18 -7.33 -12.09 -9.95
C ALA A 18 -7.28 -11.32 -8.60
N ALA A 19 -6.21 -10.56 -8.37
CA ALA A 19 -6.08 -9.65 -7.23
C ALA A 19 -7.08 -8.50 -7.24
N ALA A 20 -7.43 -7.99 -8.43
CA ALA A 20 -8.42 -6.93 -8.57
C ALA A 20 -9.80 -7.43 -8.17
N SER A 21 -10.20 -8.64 -8.61
CA SER A 21 -11.48 -9.24 -8.20
C SER A 21 -11.54 -9.51 -6.71
N ALA A 22 -10.46 -9.98 -6.08
CA ALA A 22 -10.45 -10.25 -4.63
C ALA A 22 -10.39 -8.96 -3.79
N LYS A 23 -9.62 -7.93 -4.20
CA LYS A 23 -9.59 -6.61 -3.56
C LYS A 23 -10.92 -5.87 -3.66
N GLN A 24 -11.46 -5.77 -4.88
CA GLN A 24 -12.77 -5.15 -5.12
C GLN A 24 -13.86 -5.84 -4.30
N TYR A 25 -13.71 -7.14 -4.09
CA TYR A 25 -14.67 -7.93 -3.36
C TYR A 25 -14.56 -7.83 -1.83
N MET A 26 -13.35 -7.76 -1.25
CA MET A 26 -13.20 -7.38 0.17
C MET A 26 -13.78 -5.99 0.42
N GLY A 27 -13.52 -5.05 -0.51
CA GLY A 27 -14.18 -3.76 -0.54
C GLY A 27 -15.72 -3.88 -0.58
N SER A 28 -16.31 -4.79 -1.36
CA SER A 28 -17.77 -4.97 -1.44
C SER A 28 -18.40 -5.59 -0.18
N ILE A 29 -17.71 -6.49 0.53
CA ILE A 29 -18.20 -7.03 1.82
C ILE A 29 -18.24 -5.90 2.85
N GLU A 30 -17.19 -5.09 2.89
CA GLU A 30 -17.02 -4.02 3.88
C GLU A 30 -17.84 -2.75 3.50
N ASN A 31 -18.19 -2.55 2.22
CA ASN A 31 -19.04 -1.45 1.70
C ASN A 31 -20.54 -1.80 1.55
N SER A 32 -21.02 -2.96 2.04
CA SER A 32 -22.44 -3.28 1.97
C SER A 32 -23.29 -2.24 2.73
N PRO A 33 -24.45 -1.80 2.18
CA PRO A 33 -25.12 -0.59 2.62
C PRO A 33 -25.52 -0.62 4.11
N PRO A 34 -25.52 0.55 4.79
CA PRO A 34 -26.05 0.77 6.13
C PRO A 34 -27.55 0.49 6.32
N SER A 35 -28.23 -0.25 5.45
CA SER A 35 -29.59 -0.74 5.76
C SER A 35 -29.56 -1.85 6.83
N CYS A 36 -28.38 -2.33 7.21
CA CYS A 36 -28.15 -3.24 8.33
C CYS A 36 -27.42 -2.56 9.51
N LEU A 37 -27.08 -1.27 9.41
CA LEU A 37 -26.41 -0.51 10.47
C LEU A 37 -27.46 0.13 11.38
N GLY A 38 -27.92 -0.68 12.34
CA GLY A 38 -28.46 -0.14 13.58
C GLY A 38 -27.40 0.74 14.23
N GLY A 39 -27.79 1.96 14.62
CA GLY A 39 -26.90 2.96 15.16
C GLY A 39 -26.09 2.49 16.37
N ALA A 40 -24.99 3.20 16.64
CA ALA A 40 -24.23 3.21 17.89
C ALA A 40 -24.26 1.89 18.69
N GLY A 41 -23.40 0.94 18.31
CA GLY A 41 -23.10 -0.24 19.15
C GLY A 41 -23.67 -1.59 18.69
N GLY A 42 -24.14 -1.73 17.45
CA GLY A 42 -24.59 -3.01 16.88
C GLY A 42 -23.51 -3.69 16.02
N GLY A 43 -23.01 -4.85 16.45
CA GLY A 43 -22.03 -5.63 15.69
C GLY A 43 -22.54 -6.06 14.30
N ILE A 44 -21.63 -6.20 13.34
CA ILE A 44 -21.92 -6.67 11.99
C ILE A 44 -22.42 -8.12 12.05
N ASN A 45 -23.69 -8.35 11.75
CA ASN A 45 -24.28 -9.68 11.63
C ASN A 45 -24.55 -9.97 10.15
N ILE A 46 -23.51 -10.38 9.43
CA ILE A 46 -23.59 -10.86 8.05
C ILE A 46 -23.31 -12.36 8.04
N SER A 47 -24.15 -13.13 7.34
CA SER A 47 -23.97 -14.57 7.21
C SER A 47 -22.97 -14.93 6.11
N LEU A 48 -22.37 -16.12 6.21
CA LEU A 48 -21.52 -16.65 5.14
C LEU A 48 -22.26 -16.73 3.79
N GLU A 49 -23.55 -17.03 3.81
CA GLU A 49 -24.37 -17.11 2.59
C GLU A 49 -24.49 -15.74 1.91
N GLU A 50 -24.69 -14.68 2.69
CA GLU A 50 -24.75 -13.31 2.16
C GLU A 50 -23.40 -12.87 1.58
N ILE A 51 -22.30 -13.17 2.27
CA ILE A 51 -20.94 -12.91 1.76
C ILE A 51 -20.74 -13.60 0.41
N LEU A 52 -21.06 -14.89 0.31
CA LEU A 52 -20.91 -15.65 -0.93
C LEU A 52 -21.86 -15.15 -2.02
N LYS A 53 -23.06 -14.70 -1.67
CA LYS A 53 -23.99 -14.08 -2.63
C LYS A 53 -23.44 -12.78 -3.21
N LEU A 54 -22.87 -11.90 -2.37
CA LEU A 54 -22.20 -10.67 -2.83
C LEU A 54 -21.03 -10.98 -3.75
N TYR A 55 -20.30 -12.07 -3.49
CA TYR A 55 -19.20 -12.52 -4.34
C TYR A 55 -19.68 -12.88 -5.73
N GLU A 56 -20.73 -13.69 -5.81
CA GLU A 56 -21.31 -14.11 -7.08
C GLU A 56 -21.84 -12.91 -7.86
N GLN A 57 -22.47 -11.93 -7.19
CA GLN A 57 -22.98 -10.72 -7.82
C GLN A 57 -21.88 -9.76 -8.29
N SER A 58 -20.73 -9.75 -7.60
CA SER A 58 -19.58 -8.89 -7.92
C SER A 58 -18.58 -9.58 -8.86
N TRP A 59 -18.83 -10.83 -9.27
CA TRP A 59 -17.89 -11.60 -10.07
C TRP A 59 -17.75 -11.02 -11.48
N ILE A 60 -16.52 -10.69 -11.85
CA ILE A 60 -16.18 -10.23 -13.20
C ILE A 60 -15.71 -11.45 -14.00
N ASP A 61 -16.41 -11.73 -15.11
CA ASP A 61 -16.16 -12.87 -16.00
C ASP A 61 -15.04 -12.58 -17.05
N ASP A 62 -14.59 -11.33 -17.14
CA ASP A 62 -13.58 -10.93 -18.13
C ASP A 62 -12.14 -11.26 -17.70
N TRP A 63 -11.23 -11.27 -18.68
CA TRP A 63 -9.77 -11.29 -18.50
C TRP A 63 -9.12 -12.60 -18.04
N TYR A 64 -9.79 -13.73 -18.20
CA TYR A 64 -9.20 -15.07 -17.98
C TYR A 64 -8.68 -15.67 -19.27
N GLU A 65 -7.59 -16.45 -19.17
CA GLU A 65 -7.00 -17.16 -20.30
C GLU A 65 -7.88 -18.31 -20.80
N SER A 66 -8.68 -18.88 -19.90
CA SER A 66 -9.63 -19.96 -20.21
C SER A 66 -10.76 -20.02 -19.20
N ASP A 67 -11.88 -20.63 -19.59
CA ASP A 67 -12.98 -20.92 -18.67
C ASP A 67 -12.54 -21.78 -17.48
N LYS A 68 -11.59 -22.71 -17.69
CA LYS A 68 -11.04 -23.53 -16.60
C LYS A 68 -10.36 -22.65 -15.56
N GLN A 69 -9.45 -21.77 -16.00
CA GLN A 69 -8.74 -20.85 -15.12
C GLN A 69 -9.71 -19.93 -14.37
N LYS A 70 -10.73 -19.42 -15.06
CA LYS A 70 -11.81 -18.64 -14.45
C LYS A 70 -12.50 -19.38 -13.32
N GLN A 71 -12.92 -20.62 -13.55
CA GLN A 71 -13.61 -21.42 -12.53
C GLN A 71 -12.68 -21.75 -11.34
N GLU A 72 -11.39 -21.98 -11.58
CA GLU A 72 -10.39 -22.18 -10.53
C GLU A 72 -10.24 -20.94 -9.64
N TYR A 73 -10.09 -19.74 -10.21
CA TYR A 73 -10.05 -18.50 -9.43
C TYR A 73 -11.36 -18.22 -8.72
N LYS A 74 -12.49 -18.48 -9.37
CA LYS A 74 -13.81 -18.32 -8.76
C LYS A 74 -13.96 -19.18 -7.52
N LYS A 75 -13.59 -20.46 -7.61
CA LYS A 75 -13.57 -21.40 -6.49
C LYS A 75 -12.63 -20.94 -5.39
N LYS A 76 -11.41 -20.53 -5.75
CA LYS A 76 -10.40 -20.04 -4.79
C LYS A 76 -10.90 -18.83 -3.99
N GLY A 77 -11.53 -17.85 -4.64
CA GLY A 77 -12.10 -16.70 -3.92
C GLY A 77 -13.21 -17.10 -2.93
N ARG A 78 -14.06 -18.08 -3.30
CA ARG A 78 -15.06 -18.65 -2.36
C ARG A 78 -14.42 -19.33 -1.15
N GLU A 79 -13.27 -19.97 -1.31
CA GLU A 79 -12.54 -20.61 -0.21
C GLU A 79 -11.91 -19.57 0.72
N ILE A 80 -11.20 -18.59 0.15
CA ILE A 80 -10.62 -17.45 0.88
C ILE A 80 -11.67 -16.79 1.77
N LEU A 81 -12.88 -16.61 1.24
CA LEU A 81 -13.98 -16.02 1.96
C LEU A 81 -14.53 -16.80 3.12
N LYS A 82 -14.66 -18.10 2.91
CA LYS A 82 -15.12 -19.00 3.97
C LYS A 82 -14.14 -18.93 5.13
N GLU A 83 -12.85 -18.97 4.83
CA GLU A 83 -11.80 -18.83 5.84
C GLU A 83 -11.83 -17.45 6.51
N PHE A 84 -11.95 -16.36 5.75
CA PHE A 84 -12.08 -15.00 6.27
C PHE A 84 -13.26 -14.89 7.24
N TYR A 85 -14.43 -15.37 6.82
CA TYR A 85 -15.63 -15.41 7.66
C TYR A 85 -15.39 -16.23 8.92
N GLN A 86 -14.82 -17.44 8.83
CA GLN A 86 -14.57 -18.26 10.03
C GLN A 86 -13.59 -17.59 11.00
N LYS A 87 -12.60 -16.84 10.48
CA LYS A 87 -11.62 -16.10 11.29
C LYS A 87 -12.25 -14.91 12.02
N HIS A 88 -13.22 -14.22 11.40
CA HIS A 88 -13.71 -12.91 11.86
C HIS A 88 -15.16 -12.87 12.32
N LYS A 89 -15.97 -13.93 12.12
CA LYS A 89 -17.41 -13.97 12.46
C LYS A 89 -17.75 -13.55 13.90
N ASP A 90 -16.83 -13.79 14.84
CA ASP A 90 -17.01 -13.48 16.26
C ASP A 90 -16.37 -12.13 16.65
N ASN A 91 -15.48 -11.58 15.80
CA ASN A 91 -14.78 -10.32 16.03
C ASN A 91 -14.39 -9.69 14.67
N TRP A 92 -15.33 -8.96 14.08
CA TRP A 92 -15.10 -8.26 12.82
C TRP A 92 -14.18 -7.06 13.03
N PRO A 93 -13.24 -6.79 12.09
CA PRO A 93 -12.46 -5.56 12.13
C PRO A 93 -13.40 -4.36 11.99
N ASN A 94 -13.12 -3.30 12.75
CA ASN A 94 -13.84 -2.04 12.64
C ASN A 94 -13.23 -1.21 11.50
N ALA A 95 -13.61 -1.54 10.26
CA ALA A 95 -13.14 -0.86 9.06
C ALA A 95 -13.73 0.56 8.96
N ALA A 96 -13.05 1.53 9.59
CA ALA A 96 -13.47 2.92 9.61
C ALA A 96 -13.48 3.56 8.22
N TYR A 97 -12.55 3.15 7.34
CA TYR A 97 -12.48 3.65 5.96
C TYR A 97 -12.08 2.57 4.96
N LEU A 98 -12.67 2.62 3.77
CA LEU A 98 -12.35 1.76 2.63
C LEU A 98 -12.07 2.62 1.40
N GLU A 99 -11.12 2.17 0.59
CA GLU A 99 -10.71 2.84 -0.66
C GLU A 99 -10.50 4.36 -0.44
N LYS A 100 -9.84 4.70 0.67
CA LYS A 100 -9.67 6.09 1.11
C LYS A 100 -8.64 6.78 0.22
N GLY A 101 -9.13 7.64 -0.67
CA GLY A 101 -8.28 8.53 -1.46
C GLY A 101 -7.52 9.53 -0.59
N PHE A 102 -6.27 9.82 -0.95
CA PHE A 102 -5.44 10.83 -0.30
C PHE A 102 -4.75 11.76 -1.29
N ASN A 103 -4.41 12.95 -0.81
CA ASN A 103 -3.56 13.92 -1.48
C ASN A 103 -2.59 14.50 -0.45
N ILE A 104 -1.31 14.13 -0.51
CA ILE A 104 -0.28 14.70 0.37
C ILE A 104 0.67 15.61 -0.39
N LYS A 105 1.13 16.67 0.28
CA LYS A 105 2.04 17.65 -0.31
C LYS A 105 3.47 17.39 0.13
N LEU A 106 4.33 16.98 -0.79
CA LEU A 106 5.75 16.85 -0.56
C LEU A 106 6.49 18.10 -1.02
N ARG A 107 7.27 18.69 -0.13
CA ARG A 107 8.15 19.83 -0.45
C ARG A 107 9.51 19.30 -0.88
N GLY A 108 9.96 19.69 -2.07
CA GLY A 108 11.32 19.43 -2.51
C GLY A 108 12.32 20.22 -1.68
N THR A 109 13.38 19.58 -1.20
CA THR A 109 14.52 20.26 -0.58
C THR A 109 15.40 20.87 -1.67
N ARG A 110 15.73 22.16 -1.56
CA ARG A 110 16.91 22.69 -2.26
C ARG A 110 18.13 22.10 -1.55
N LYS A 111 18.97 21.34 -2.27
CA LYS A 111 20.23 20.85 -1.70
C LYS A 111 21.11 22.06 -1.41
N HIS A 112 21.44 22.30 -0.14
CA HIS A 112 22.77 22.80 0.17
C HIS A 112 23.70 21.58 0.06
N GLU A 113 24.75 21.69 -0.74
CA GLU A 113 25.88 20.77 -0.64
C GLU A 113 26.39 20.80 0.80
N ASN A 114 26.36 19.66 1.49
CA ASN A 114 27.07 19.53 2.75
C ASN A 114 28.56 19.62 2.43
N THR A 115 29.14 20.81 2.60
CA THR A 115 30.59 20.98 2.69
C THR A 115 31.04 20.17 3.90
N LYS A 116 31.93 19.19 3.68
CA LYS A 116 32.57 18.39 4.73
C LYS A 116 33.02 19.29 5.88
N THR A 117 32.36 19.19 7.03
CA THR A 117 32.86 19.79 8.28
C THR A 117 34.17 19.10 8.64
N GLN A 118 35.24 19.88 8.78
CA GLN A 118 36.54 19.41 9.24
C GLN A 118 36.40 18.84 10.66
N LYS A 119 37.00 17.68 10.89
CA LYS A 119 37.13 17.08 12.23
C LYS A 119 37.91 18.06 13.12
N HIS A 120 37.27 18.62 14.13
CA HIS A 120 37.96 19.25 15.24
C HIS A 120 38.33 18.19 16.28
N GLU A 121 39.59 18.23 16.70
CA GLU A 121 40.14 17.41 17.78
C GLU A 121 39.53 17.78 19.14
N ASN A 122 39.32 16.76 19.96
CA ASN A 122 38.58 16.84 21.21
C ASN A 122 39.53 17.22 22.35
N THR A 123 39.34 18.39 22.97
CA THR A 123 40.06 18.77 24.20
C THR A 123 39.11 18.63 25.40
N LYS A 124 39.46 17.71 26.31
CA LYS A 124 38.78 17.43 27.59
C LYS A 124 38.52 18.70 28.39
N THR A 125 37.27 18.94 28.84
CA THR A 125 37.03 19.64 30.12
C THR A 125 35.75 19.15 30.84
N GLN A 126 35.96 18.96 32.15
CA GLN A 126 35.17 18.74 33.37
C GLN A 126 33.63 18.55 33.43
N LYS A 127 33.26 17.70 34.40
CA LYS A 127 31.93 17.26 34.85
C LYS A 127 31.02 18.41 35.27
N HIS A 128 29.75 18.36 34.84
CA HIS A 128 28.61 18.93 35.59
C HIS A 128 27.32 18.13 35.33
N GLU A 129 26.38 18.28 36.26
CA GLU A 129 25.25 17.40 36.58
C GLU A 129 24.06 17.42 35.59
N ASN A 130 23.25 16.38 35.76
CA ASN A 130 22.12 15.95 34.94
C ASN A 130 20.98 16.98 34.90
N THR A 131 20.58 17.43 33.70
CA THR A 131 19.34 18.18 33.50
C THR A 131 18.54 17.59 32.34
N LYS A 132 17.29 17.26 32.66
CA LYS A 132 16.22 16.65 31.86
C LYS A 132 16.00 17.40 30.53
N THR A 133 16.37 16.78 29.40
CA THR A 133 16.16 17.37 28.07
C THR A 133 14.70 17.21 27.62
N GLN A 134 14.10 18.34 27.25
CA GLN A 134 12.73 18.49 26.79
C GLN A 134 12.55 17.92 25.37
N LYS A 135 11.32 17.47 25.08
CA LYS A 135 10.87 17.02 23.76
C LYS A 135 11.30 18.01 22.67
N HIS A 136 11.97 17.50 21.65
CA HIS A 136 12.16 18.24 20.40
C HIS A 136 10.82 18.30 19.67
N GLU A 137 10.17 19.46 19.74
CA GLU A 137 9.17 19.85 18.76
C GLU A 137 9.90 20.06 17.43
N ASN A 138 9.52 19.30 16.39
CA ASN A 138 9.92 19.58 15.02
C ASN A 138 9.18 20.84 14.55
N ILE A 139 9.66 22.00 14.99
CA ILE A 139 9.31 23.27 14.37
C ILE A 139 9.93 23.23 12.98
N GLY A 140 9.08 22.95 11.99
CA GLY A 140 9.46 22.87 10.59
C GLY A 140 10.22 24.12 10.17
N THR A 141 11.51 23.95 9.91
CA THR A 141 12.36 24.96 9.32
C THR A 141 11.70 25.43 8.02
N THR A 142 11.22 26.66 8.01
CA THR A 142 10.61 27.35 6.87
C THR A 142 11.67 27.60 5.80
N ALA A 143 11.99 26.58 5.02
CA ALA A 143 12.67 26.74 3.74
C ALA A 143 11.67 27.36 2.75
N VAL A 144 11.67 28.70 2.67
CA VAL A 144 10.92 29.46 1.67
C VAL A 144 11.51 29.11 0.29
N GLY A 145 10.75 28.45 -0.58
CA GLY A 145 11.08 28.31 -2.02
C GLY A 145 11.51 26.92 -2.53
N GLY A 146 11.00 25.82 -1.97
CA GLY A 146 11.05 24.51 -2.62
C GLY A 146 9.80 24.27 -3.47
N GLU A 147 9.93 23.63 -4.64
CA GLU A 147 8.78 23.18 -5.42
C GLU A 147 7.92 22.21 -4.59
N VAL A 148 6.60 22.36 -4.68
CA VAL A 148 5.64 21.52 -3.96
C VAL A 148 5.01 20.54 -4.94
N TYR A 149 5.06 19.26 -4.58
CA TYR A 149 4.52 18.17 -5.36
C TYR A 149 3.34 17.55 -4.62
N THR A 150 2.32 17.11 -5.37
CA THR A 150 1.18 16.38 -4.80
C THR A 150 1.31 14.91 -5.14
N VAL A 151 1.35 14.05 -4.12
CA VAL A 151 1.26 12.60 -4.27
C VAL A 151 -0.19 12.20 -4.02
N ARG A 152 -0.75 11.44 -4.96
CA ARG A 152 -2.13 10.93 -4.90
C ARG A 152 -2.12 9.42 -4.85
N GLY A 153 -3.05 8.85 -4.12
CA GLY A 153 -3.26 7.41 -4.05
C GLY A 153 -4.55 7.06 -3.33
N VAL A 154 -4.77 5.76 -3.16
CA VAL A 154 -5.96 5.19 -2.52
C VAL A 154 -5.48 4.12 -1.55
N ILE A 155 -5.96 4.17 -0.31
CA ILE A 155 -5.65 3.20 0.75
C ILE A 155 -6.77 2.16 0.73
N ASP A 156 -6.43 0.86 0.64
CA ASP A 156 -7.41 -0.22 0.57
C ASP A 156 -8.37 -0.18 1.77
N ARG A 157 -7.82 -0.23 3.01
CA ARG A 157 -8.60 -0.23 4.25
C ARG A 157 -7.87 0.44 5.41
N ILE A 158 -8.62 1.12 6.28
CA ILE A 158 -8.15 1.66 7.55
C ILE A 158 -9.11 1.18 8.64
N ASP A 159 -8.59 0.42 9.59
CA ASP A 159 -9.31 -0.08 10.76
C ASP A 159 -9.09 0.86 11.95
N GLU A 160 -10.08 0.96 12.84
CA GLU A 160 -9.96 1.68 14.11
C GLU A 160 -10.01 0.69 15.29
N GLU A 161 -8.94 0.68 16.09
CA GLU A 161 -8.73 -0.20 17.24
C GLU A 161 -8.26 0.64 18.44
N ASP A 162 -9.03 0.65 19.53
CA ASP A 162 -8.71 1.37 20.77
C ASP A 162 -8.33 2.86 20.58
N GLY A 163 -9.03 3.54 19.65
CA GLY A 163 -8.77 4.94 19.32
C GLY A 163 -7.49 5.17 18.51
N LYS A 164 -6.86 4.11 17.99
CA LYS A 164 -5.73 4.15 17.06
C LYS A 164 -6.14 3.59 15.70
N LEU A 165 -5.38 3.95 14.67
CA LEU A 165 -5.63 3.50 13.30
C LEU A 165 -4.67 2.37 12.91
N LYS A 166 -5.19 1.33 12.27
CA LYS A 166 -4.43 0.28 11.60
C LYS A 166 -4.65 0.39 10.10
N ILE A 167 -3.57 0.47 9.32
CA ILE A 167 -3.66 0.60 7.85
C ILE A 167 -3.44 -0.76 7.23
N VAL A 168 -4.32 -1.19 6.33
CA VAL A 168 -4.26 -2.51 5.70
C VAL A 168 -4.20 -2.38 4.18
N ASP A 169 -3.27 -3.12 3.55
CA ASP A 169 -3.21 -3.33 2.11
C ASP A 169 -3.30 -4.83 1.80
N TYR A 170 -4.23 -5.20 0.93
CA TYR A 170 -4.49 -6.58 0.57
C TYR A 170 -3.49 -7.08 -0.48
N LYS A 171 -2.98 -8.29 -0.29
CA LYS A 171 -2.07 -8.97 -1.23
C LYS A 171 -2.62 -10.35 -1.60
N THR A 172 -2.54 -10.70 -2.87
CA THR A 172 -2.87 -12.05 -3.38
C THR A 172 -1.65 -12.94 -3.60
N GLY A 173 -0.46 -12.49 -3.18
CA GLY A 173 0.75 -13.29 -3.18
C GLY A 173 0.85 -14.20 -1.95
N SER A 174 2.01 -14.83 -1.78
CA SER A 174 2.38 -15.49 -0.53
C SER A 174 2.98 -14.48 0.45
N PRO A 175 2.79 -14.68 1.77
CA PRO A 175 3.47 -13.87 2.77
C PRO A 175 4.99 -14.02 2.67
N LYS A 176 5.70 -13.00 3.14
CA LYS A 176 7.16 -12.99 3.22
C LYS A 176 7.58 -12.91 4.68
N ASP A 177 8.57 -13.71 5.06
CA ASP A 177 9.08 -13.74 6.44
C ASP A 177 9.73 -12.42 6.86
N LYS A 178 10.35 -11.71 5.91
CA LYS A 178 10.99 -10.41 6.12
C LYS A 178 10.68 -9.47 4.98
N LEU A 179 10.22 -8.27 5.33
CA LEU A 179 9.94 -7.20 4.38
C LEU A 179 11.17 -6.31 4.21
N THR A 180 11.60 -6.13 2.97
CA THR A 180 12.59 -5.14 2.58
C THR A 180 11.96 -3.75 2.52
N PHE A 181 12.79 -2.69 2.58
CA PHE A 181 12.32 -1.31 2.47
C PHE A 181 11.45 -1.06 1.22
N ASN A 182 11.84 -1.59 0.06
CA ASN A 182 11.09 -1.40 -1.19
C ASN A 182 9.71 -2.06 -1.16
N GLU A 183 9.54 -3.14 -0.38
CA GLU A 183 8.25 -3.80 -0.22
C GLU A 183 7.33 -3.03 0.72
N LYS A 184 7.90 -2.43 1.76
CA LYS A 184 7.17 -1.58 2.71
C LYS A 184 6.73 -0.24 2.13
N GLU A 185 7.42 0.26 1.09
CA GLU A 185 7.28 1.62 0.54
C GLU A 185 5.82 2.05 0.32
N GLN A 186 4.97 1.17 -0.20
CA GLN A 186 3.54 1.47 -0.41
C GLN A 186 2.83 1.84 0.91
N LEU A 187 2.97 1.02 1.95
CA LEU A 187 2.35 1.26 3.25
C LEU A 187 3.03 2.40 4.03
N LEU A 188 4.32 2.65 3.80
CA LEU A 188 5.00 3.84 4.35
C LEU A 188 4.43 5.14 3.77
N ILE A 189 4.08 5.16 2.47
CA ILE A 189 3.36 6.28 1.85
C ILE A 189 1.99 6.45 2.50
N TYR A 190 1.28 5.36 2.76
CA TYR A 190 -0.03 5.41 3.42
C TYR A 190 0.09 5.91 4.86
N GLN A 191 1.11 5.49 5.62
CA GLN A 191 1.36 5.99 6.97
C GLN A 191 1.54 7.51 6.98
N MET A 192 2.35 8.06 6.05
CA MET A 192 2.49 9.52 5.90
C MET A 192 1.14 10.18 5.59
N ALA A 193 0.36 9.60 4.69
CA ALA A 193 -0.94 10.14 4.29
C ALA A 193 -1.97 10.15 5.42
N VAL A 194 -2.12 9.03 6.13
CA VAL A 194 -3.05 8.89 7.25
C VAL A 194 -2.65 9.82 8.41
N SER A 195 -1.36 9.95 8.68
CA SER A 195 -0.84 10.86 9.71
C SER A 195 -1.20 12.32 9.41
N GLU A 196 -1.09 12.75 8.15
CA GLU A 196 -1.44 14.12 7.72
C GLU A 196 -2.95 14.36 7.73
N ILE A 197 -3.75 13.38 7.27
CA ILE A 197 -5.20 13.50 7.11
C ILE A 197 -5.93 13.46 8.46
N PHE A 198 -5.64 12.46 9.29
CA PHE A 198 -6.44 12.18 10.49
C PHE A 198 -5.84 12.76 11.77
N ARG A 199 -4.53 13.03 11.79
CA ARG A 199 -3.80 13.47 13.00
C ARG A 199 -4.06 12.58 14.22
N GLN A 200 -4.31 11.30 13.97
CA GLN A 200 -4.57 10.26 14.96
C GLN A 200 -3.36 9.32 15.00
N GLU A 201 -3.11 8.70 16.15
CA GLU A 201 -2.03 7.74 16.30
C GLU A 201 -2.30 6.48 15.44
N ILE A 202 -1.27 6.01 14.75
CA ILE A 202 -1.31 4.79 13.95
C ILE A 202 -0.64 3.68 14.77
N SER A 203 -1.35 2.59 15.03
CA SER A 203 -0.84 1.45 15.80
C SER A 203 0.05 0.54 14.95
N SER A 204 -0.40 0.20 13.74
CA SER A 204 0.36 -0.65 12.81
C SER A 204 -0.07 -0.47 11.35
N LEU A 205 0.77 -1.01 10.47
CA LEU A 205 0.57 -1.21 9.06
C LEU A 205 0.55 -2.71 8.79
N ALA A 206 -0.37 -3.21 7.97
CA ALA A 206 -0.48 -4.63 7.68
C ALA A 206 -0.58 -4.89 6.18
N PHE A 207 0.22 -5.85 5.71
CA PHE A 207 -0.12 -6.56 4.47
C PHE A 207 -1.00 -7.75 4.80
N TYR A 208 -2.23 -7.77 4.29
CA TYR A 208 -3.18 -8.86 4.47
C TYR A 208 -3.13 -9.81 3.26
N TYR A 209 -2.60 -11.01 3.45
CA TYR A 209 -2.45 -12.01 2.41
C TYR A 209 -3.71 -12.86 2.28
N LEU A 210 -4.49 -12.58 1.23
CA LEU A 210 -5.79 -13.21 1.00
C LEU A 210 -5.69 -14.72 0.77
N ASN A 211 -4.58 -15.22 0.22
CA ASN A 211 -4.44 -16.65 -0.10
C ASN A 211 -4.47 -17.58 1.12
N ASN A 212 -4.10 -17.08 2.29
CA ASN A 212 -4.00 -17.86 3.52
C ASN A 212 -4.49 -17.08 4.75
N ASN A 213 -5.19 -15.97 4.54
CA ASN A 213 -5.73 -15.09 5.57
C ASN A 213 -4.72 -14.68 6.66
N SER A 214 -3.44 -14.54 6.27
CA SER A 214 -2.34 -14.15 7.17
C SER A 214 -2.01 -12.67 7.04
N GLU A 215 -1.45 -12.08 8.10
CA GLU A 215 -1.05 -10.68 8.13
C GLU A 215 0.44 -10.57 8.48
N VAL A 216 1.12 -9.65 7.82
CA VAL A 216 2.47 -9.22 8.22
C VAL A 216 2.37 -7.77 8.65
N GLU A 217 2.51 -7.55 9.96
CA GLU A 217 2.40 -6.25 10.58
C GLU A 217 3.76 -5.60 10.84
N PHE A 218 3.82 -4.28 10.71
CA PHE A 218 4.96 -3.45 11.09
C PHE A 218 4.50 -2.01 11.31
N LEU A 219 5.38 -1.16 11.85
CA LEU A 219 5.18 0.29 11.88
C LEU A 219 6.41 0.94 11.25
N GLY A 220 6.20 1.91 10.36
CA GLY A 220 7.29 2.65 9.73
C GLY A 220 8.00 3.55 10.73
N THR A 221 9.33 3.51 10.73
CA THR A 221 10.15 4.43 11.53
C THR A 221 10.31 5.79 10.84
N ASP A 222 10.63 6.84 11.60
CA ASP A 222 10.89 8.17 11.02
C ASP A 222 11.95 8.13 9.90
N GLU A 223 13.00 7.32 10.08
CA GLU A 223 14.04 7.11 9.05
C GLU A 223 13.48 6.48 7.77
N GLU A 224 12.61 5.47 7.89
CA GLU A 224 11.95 4.84 6.74
C GLU A 224 11.00 5.82 6.02
N LEU A 225 10.29 6.67 6.77
CA LEU A 225 9.41 7.70 6.20
C LEU A 225 10.21 8.78 5.45
N ASP A 226 11.28 9.29 6.05
CA ASP A 226 12.16 10.27 5.40
C ASP A 226 12.82 9.70 4.14
N LYS A 227 13.31 8.47 4.20
CA LYS A 227 13.88 7.77 3.04
C LYS A 227 12.85 7.56 1.94
N THR A 228 11.61 7.27 2.30
CA THR A 228 10.49 7.13 1.34
C THR A 228 10.21 8.46 0.64
N LYS A 229 10.13 9.54 1.41
CA LYS A 229 9.96 10.90 0.88
C LYS A 229 11.09 11.30 -0.06
N ASP A 230 12.35 11.06 0.31
CA ASP A 230 13.51 11.35 -0.52
C ASP A 230 13.49 10.54 -1.83
N LYS A 231 13.12 9.26 -1.75
CA LYS A 231 12.99 8.40 -2.93
C LYS A 231 11.92 8.93 -3.88
N ILE A 232 10.74 9.34 -3.39
CA ILE A 232 9.68 9.95 -4.20
C ILE A 232 10.17 11.24 -4.87
N LEU A 233 10.83 12.13 -4.11
CA LEU A 233 11.35 13.37 -4.65
C LEU A 233 12.43 13.15 -5.72
N ASN A 234 13.26 12.11 -5.58
CA ASN A 234 14.24 11.74 -6.60
C ASN A 234 13.56 11.16 -7.85
N ILE A 235 12.54 10.32 -7.70
CA ILE A 235 11.74 9.82 -8.82
C ILE A 235 11.09 10.99 -9.58
N ILE A 236 10.55 11.97 -8.88
CA ILE A 236 9.96 13.16 -9.49
C ILE A 236 11.00 13.96 -10.29
N LYS A 237 12.22 14.12 -9.76
CA LYS A 237 13.32 14.78 -10.49
C LYS A 237 13.67 14.02 -11.76
N ASP A 238 13.77 12.70 -11.69
CA ASP A 238 14.06 11.84 -12.84
C ASP A 238 12.95 11.94 -13.90
N ILE A 239 11.67 11.94 -13.48
CA ILE A 239 10.53 12.14 -14.38
C ILE A 239 10.60 13.52 -15.07
N LYS A 240 10.90 14.58 -14.32
CA LYS A 240 11.03 15.95 -14.88
C LYS A 240 12.21 16.09 -15.84
N LYS A 241 13.25 15.27 -15.70
CA LYS A 241 14.37 15.22 -16.65
C LYS A 241 13.92 14.72 -18.03
N GLY A 242 12.84 13.93 -18.10
CA GLY A 242 12.31 13.39 -19.35
C GLY A 242 13.17 12.30 -19.98
N GLU A 243 14.18 11.81 -19.26
CA GLU A 243 15.07 10.74 -19.71
C GLU A 243 14.69 9.43 -19.00
N PHE A 244 14.16 8.47 -19.76
CA PHE A 244 13.72 7.18 -19.24
C PHE A 244 14.57 6.04 -19.81
N PRO A 245 15.87 5.94 -19.46
CA PRO A 245 16.71 4.87 -19.97
C PRO A 245 16.15 3.52 -19.52
N ALA A 246 16.05 2.57 -20.45
CA ALA A 246 15.62 1.22 -20.14
C ALA A 246 16.58 0.58 -19.12
N LYS A 247 16.02 -0.08 -18.10
CA LYS A 247 16.79 -0.80 -17.06
C LYS A 247 16.54 -2.31 -17.18
N PRO A 248 17.07 -2.97 -18.21
CA PRO A 248 16.74 -4.36 -18.48
C PRO A 248 17.31 -5.29 -17.41
N SER A 249 16.46 -6.18 -16.91
CA SER A 249 16.73 -7.12 -15.83
C SER A 249 15.99 -8.44 -16.04
N GLN A 250 16.13 -9.40 -15.13
CA GLN A 250 15.36 -10.65 -15.17
C GLN A 250 13.84 -10.42 -15.11
N LEU A 251 13.40 -9.24 -14.65
CA LEU A 251 11.99 -8.84 -14.64
C LEU A 251 11.43 -8.55 -16.05
N CYS A 252 12.27 -8.42 -17.07
CA CYS A 252 11.81 -8.18 -18.44
C CYS A 252 10.79 -9.24 -18.90
N LYS A 253 10.95 -10.51 -18.48
CA LYS A 253 10.05 -11.63 -18.81
C LYS A 253 8.60 -11.41 -18.37
N PHE A 254 8.38 -10.55 -17.39
CA PHE A 254 7.07 -10.24 -16.82
C PHE A 254 6.64 -8.79 -17.10
N CYS A 255 7.31 -8.12 -18.05
CA CYS A 255 7.00 -6.75 -18.44
C CYS A 255 5.96 -6.75 -19.56
N ASP A 256 4.86 -6.00 -19.39
CA ASP A 256 3.80 -5.88 -20.40
C ASP A 256 4.32 -5.35 -21.76
N PHE A 257 5.44 -4.63 -21.75
CA PHE A 257 6.08 -4.08 -22.95
C PHE A 257 7.17 -5.01 -23.53
N TYR A 258 7.32 -6.24 -23.03
CA TYR A 258 8.37 -7.16 -23.46
C TYR A 258 8.40 -7.37 -24.98
N SER A 259 7.23 -7.59 -25.61
CA SER A 259 7.14 -7.86 -27.05
C SER A 259 7.60 -6.69 -27.93
N ILE A 260 7.54 -5.45 -27.42
CA ILE A 260 7.88 -4.23 -28.17
C ILE A 260 9.16 -3.53 -27.69
N CYS A 261 9.72 -3.93 -26.54
CA CYS A 261 10.92 -3.30 -25.98
C CYS A 261 12.20 -3.82 -26.66
N GLU A 262 12.92 -2.93 -27.34
CA GLU A 262 14.20 -3.26 -28.00
C GLU A 262 15.33 -3.62 -27.02
N PHE A 263 15.23 -3.19 -25.76
CA PHE A 263 16.22 -3.45 -24.71
C PHE A 263 15.94 -4.70 -23.88
N ARG A 264 14.90 -5.47 -24.19
CA ARG A 264 14.47 -6.62 -23.38
C ARG A 264 15.59 -7.65 -23.19
N LYS A 265 15.63 -8.25 -21.99
CA LYS A 265 16.48 -9.41 -21.71
C LYS A 265 15.63 -10.67 -21.59
N SER A 266 16.11 -11.73 -22.22
CA SER A 266 15.58 -13.10 -22.13
C SER A 266 16.07 -13.84 -20.89
#